data_AF-A0A533SQ00-F1
#
_entry.id   AF-A0A533SQ00-F1
#
_cell.length_a   1.000
_cell.length_b   1.000
_cell.length_c   1.000
_cell.angle_alpha   90.00
_cell.angle_beta   90.00
_cell.angle_gamma   90.00
#
_symmetry.space_group_name_H-M   'P 1'
#
loop_
_entity.id
_entity.type
_entity.pdbx_description
1 polymer ?
#
loop_
_entity_poly.entity_id
_entity_poly.type
_entity_poly.pdbx_seq_one_letter_code
_entity_poly.pdbx_strand_id
1 'polypeptide(L)'
;MDFKKTNTPIPTALFVAALVFALFYPSVGFEFLRLDDGQYVAQNSLVAGGLTLGGVAAAFLPYQYYWIPVTWLSFMAGSTLHGMAPWGFHLE
;
A
#
# COMPACT_ATOMS: atom_id res chain seq x y z
N MET A 1 -11.96 19.36 39.09
CA MET A 1 -12.48 19.05 37.75
C MET A 1 -12.34 17.55 37.54
N ASP A 2 -13.44 16.81 37.66
CA ASP A 2 -13.45 15.37 37.39
C ASP A 2 -13.58 15.14 35.88
N PHE A 3 -12.53 14.61 35.26
CA PHE A 3 -12.62 14.12 33.89
C PHE A 3 -13.41 12.82 33.89
N LYS A 4 -14.68 12.87 33.46
CA LYS A 4 -15.52 11.67 33.22
C LYS A 4 -14.79 10.75 32.25
N LYS A 5 -14.49 9.51 32.67
CA LYS A 5 -14.05 8.44 31.76
C LYS A 5 -15.11 8.27 30.67
N THR A 6 -14.76 8.61 29.44
CA THR A 6 -15.59 8.27 28.28
C THR A 6 -15.41 6.77 28.00
N ASN A 7 -16.52 6.06 27.80
CA ASN A 7 -16.46 4.69 27.30
C ASN A 7 -15.94 4.76 25.86
N THR A 8 -14.67 4.42 25.65
CA THR A 8 -14.11 4.30 24.30
C THR A 8 -14.89 3.22 23.54
N PRO A 9 -15.55 3.53 22.41
CA PRO A 9 -16.42 2.59 21.72
C PRO A 9 -15.60 1.60 20.86
N ILE A 10 -14.66 0.89 21.49
CA ILE A 10 -13.78 -0.09 20.83
C ILE A 10 -14.58 -1.14 20.06
N PRO A 11 -15.68 -1.73 20.59
CA PRO A 11 -16.46 -2.73 19.85
C PRO A 11 -17.07 -2.16 18.57
N THR A 12 -17.59 -0.93 18.62
CA THR A 12 -18.16 -0.26 17.44
C THR A 12 -17.07 0.02 16.41
N ALA A 13 -15.90 0.48 16.83
CA ALA A 13 -14.77 0.71 15.93
C ALA A 13 -14.31 -0.58 15.24
N LEU A 14 -14.19 -1.68 15.98
CA LEU A 14 -13.82 -2.99 15.41
C LEU A 14 -14.88 -3.52 14.45
N PHE A 15 -16.16 -3.34 14.77
CA PHE A 15 -17.26 -3.74 13.90
C PHE A 15 -17.24 -2.96 12.57
N VAL A 16 -17.04 -1.64 12.63
CA VAL A 16 -16.92 -0.81 11.42
C VAL A 16 -15.69 -1.22 10.61
N ALA A 17 -14.54 -1.45 11.24
CA ALA A 17 -13.33 -1.91 10.56
C ALA A 17 -13.55 -3.26 9.85
N ALA A 18 -14.21 -4.22 10.50
CA ALA A 18 -14.53 -5.51 9.92
C ALA A 18 -15.48 -5.40 8.72
N LEU A 19 -16.48 -4.52 8.79
CA LEU A 19 -17.38 -4.26 7.66
C LEU A 19 -16.66 -3.64 6.47
N VAL A 20 -15.78 -2.67 6.71
CA VAL A 20 -14.95 -2.06 5.64
C VAL A 20 -14.07 -3.12 5.01
N PHE A 21 -13.36 -3.92 5.82
CA PHE A 21 -12.53 -5.01 5.31
C PHE A 21 -13.32 -6.00 4.47
N ALA A 22 -14.47 -6.48 4.96
CA ALA A 22 -15.31 -7.43 4.23
C ALA A 22 -15.85 -6.86 2.90
N LEU A 23 -16.17 -5.57 2.86
CA LEU A 23 -16.65 -4.91 1.64
C LEU A 23 -15.56 -4.83 0.56
N PHE A 24 -14.32 -4.56 0.95
CA PHE A 24 -13.20 -4.42 0.02
C PHE A 24 -12.46 -5.74 -0.25
N TYR A 25 -12.59 -6.77 0.58
CA TYR A 25 -11.89 -8.04 0.44
C TYR A 25 -11.91 -8.66 -0.97
N PRO A 26 -13.00 -8.58 -1.77
CA PRO A 26 -12.98 -9.08 -3.14
C PRO A 26 -11.92 -8.43 -4.06
N SER A 27 -11.43 -7.22 -3.76
CA SER A 27 -10.43 -6.52 -4.57
C SER A 27 -9.10 -7.26 -4.66
N VAL A 28 -8.76 -8.07 -3.66
CA VAL A 28 -7.54 -8.87 -3.61
C VAL A 28 -7.46 -9.89 -4.75
N GLY A 29 -8.60 -10.28 -5.32
CA GLY A 29 -8.68 -11.19 -6.47
C GLY A 29 -8.66 -10.50 -7.83
N PHE A 30 -8.55 -9.17 -7.88
CA PHE A 30 -8.48 -8.43 -9.15
C PHE A 30 -7.03 -8.30 -9.65
N GLU A 31 -6.91 -8.14 -10.96
CA GLU A 31 -5.65 -7.91 -11.65
C GLU A 31 -5.34 -6.40 -11.75
N PHE A 32 -4.09 -6.06 -12.05
CA PHE A 32 -3.70 -4.69 -12.36
C PHE A 32 -4.49 -4.13 -13.55
N LEU A 33 -4.93 -2.88 -13.42
CA LEU A 33 -5.64 -2.15 -14.44
C LEU A 33 -4.67 -1.44 -15.39
N ARG A 34 -5.04 -1.41 -16.68
CA ARG A 34 -4.30 -0.65 -17.70
C ARG A 34 -4.68 0.83 -17.67
N LEU A 35 -4.47 1.46 -16.52
CA LEU A 35 -4.58 2.89 -16.31
C LEU A 35 -3.25 3.41 -15.75
N ASP A 36 -3.04 3.22 -14.46
CA ASP A 36 -1.91 3.75 -13.70
C ASP A 36 -1.07 2.64 -13.06
N ASP A 37 -1.64 1.48 -12.73
CA ASP A 37 -0.90 0.33 -12.16
C ASP A 37 0.31 -0.09 -13.01
N GLY A 38 0.16 -0.05 -14.34
CA GLY A 38 1.26 -0.32 -15.26
C GLY A 38 2.46 0.59 -15.00
N GLN A 39 2.22 1.90 -14.93
CA GLN A 39 3.28 2.90 -14.78
C GLN A 39 3.86 2.92 -13.37
N TYR A 40 3.01 2.84 -12.34
CA TYR A 40 3.47 2.99 -10.96
C TYR A 40 4.04 1.71 -10.36
N VAL A 41 3.54 0.54 -10.77
CA VAL A 41 3.84 -0.74 -10.13
C VAL A 41 4.32 -1.77 -11.14
N ALA A 42 3.43 -2.31 -11.99
CA ALA A 42 3.67 -3.54 -12.75
C ALA A 42 4.84 -3.44 -13.74
N GLN A 43 5.10 -2.26 -14.31
CA GLN A 43 6.18 -2.01 -15.27
C GLN A 43 7.26 -1.08 -14.70
N ASN A 44 7.18 -0.76 -13.40
CA ASN A 44 8.10 0.14 -12.74
C ASN A 44 9.33 -0.63 -12.22
N SER A 45 10.48 -0.44 -12.87
CA SER A 45 11.72 -1.12 -12.49
C SER A 45 12.24 -0.72 -11.10
N LEU A 46 11.93 0.49 -10.64
CA LEU A 46 12.28 0.93 -9.28
C LEU A 46 11.50 0.12 -8.24
N VAL A 47 10.21 -0.14 -8.50
CA VAL A 47 9.33 -0.92 -7.63
C VAL A 47 9.62 -2.41 -7.71
N ALA A 48 9.76 -2.95 -8.92
CA ALA A 48 9.96 -4.39 -9.14
C ALA A 48 11.24 -4.94 -8.50
N GLY A 49 12.23 -4.09 -8.25
CA GLY A 49 13.48 -4.47 -7.57
C GLY A 49 13.37 -4.63 -6.05
N GLY A 50 12.27 -4.20 -5.42
CA GLY A 50 12.06 -4.27 -3.98
C GLY A 50 13.03 -3.40 -3.15
N LEU A 51 13.00 -3.58 -1.83
CA LEU A 51 13.79 -2.83 -0.85
C LEU A 51 15.25 -3.29 -0.83
N THR A 52 16.01 -2.88 -1.84
CA THR A 52 17.48 -2.95 -1.84
C THR A 52 18.09 -1.62 -1.42
N LEU A 53 19.34 -1.62 -0.92
CA LEU A 53 20.04 -0.37 -0.58
C LEU A 53 20.09 0.61 -1.76
N GLY A 54 20.36 0.09 -2.98
CA GLY A 54 20.37 0.89 -4.21
C GLY A 54 18.98 1.40 -4.59
N GLY A 55 17.95 0.57 -4.46
CA GLY A 55 16.56 0.97 -4.71
C GLY A 55 16.09 2.05 -3.73
N VAL A 56 16.39 1.90 -2.44
CA VAL A 56 16.03 2.89 -1.41
C VAL A 56 16.68 4.23 -1.72
N ALA A 57 17.97 4.26 -2.07
CA ALA A 57 18.62 5.49 -2.49
C ALA A 57 17.97 6.08 -3.76
N ALA A 58 17.63 5.24 -4.74
CA ALA A 58 16.98 5.67 -5.97
C ALA A 58 15.55 6.21 -5.75
N ALA A 59 14.83 5.76 -4.72
CA ALA A 59 13.50 6.26 -4.38
C ALA A 59 13.49 7.76 -4.02
N PHE A 60 14.62 8.30 -3.53
CA PHE A 60 14.77 9.72 -3.19
C PHE A 60 15.18 10.61 -4.37
N LEU A 61 15.39 10.02 -5.56
CA LEU A 61 15.62 10.76 -6.80
C LEU A 61 14.31 10.89 -7.59
N PRO A 62 14.14 11.93 -8.43
CA PRO A 62 13.01 12.01 -9.34
C PRO A 62 12.97 10.79 -10.27
N TYR A 63 11.81 10.13 -10.36
CA TYR A 63 11.59 8.95 -11.20
C TYR A 63 10.29 9.11 -11.99
N GLN A 64 10.35 8.92 -13.31
CA GLN A 64 9.22 9.10 -14.24
C GLN A 64 8.36 10.35 -13.94
N TYR A 65 9.02 11.51 -13.81
CA TYR A 65 8.40 12.81 -13.53
C TYR A 65 7.85 13.02 -12.11
N TYR A 66 7.96 12.03 -11.21
CA TYR A 66 7.52 12.14 -9.82
C TYR A 66 8.67 12.18 -8.83
N TRP A 67 8.51 12.97 -7.76
CA TRP A 67 9.31 12.87 -6.55
C TRP A 67 8.38 12.50 -5.39
N ILE A 68 8.17 11.20 -5.21
CA ILE A 68 7.24 10.62 -4.24
C ILE A 68 7.93 9.48 -3.45
N PRO A 69 9.04 9.77 -2.74
CA PRO A 69 9.91 8.74 -2.16
C PRO A 69 9.19 7.77 -1.23
N VAL A 70 8.27 8.26 -0.39
CA VAL A 70 7.51 7.41 0.53
C VAL A 70 6.58 6.46 -0.22
N THR A 71 5.96 6.92 -1.31
CA THR A 71 5.13 6.07 -2.17
C THR A 71 5.95 5.00 -2.86
N TRP A 72 7.13 5.34 -3.39
CA TRP A 72 8.05 4.36 -3.97
C TRP A 72 8.49 3.31 -2.96
N LEU A 73 8.88 3.74 -1.76
CA LEU A 73 9.26 2.82 -0.69
C LEU A 73 8.10 1.90 -0.27
N SER A 74 6.86 2.40 -0.27
CA SER A 74 5.68 1.58 0.01
C SER A 74 5.51 0.48 -1.04
N PHE A 75 5.50 0.83 -2.33
CA PHE A 75 5.37 -0.16 -3.40
C PHE A 75 6.55 -1.14 -3.44
N MET A 76 7.76 -0.69 -3.14
CA MET A 76 8.93 -1.55 -3.01
C MET A 76 8.83 -2.50 -1.81
N ALA A 77 8.19 -2.07 -0.72
CA ALA A 77 7.91 -2.95 0.42
C ALA A 77 6.91 -4.04 0.00
N GLY A 78 5.83 -3.65 -0.68
CA GLY A 78 4.87 -4.58 -1.29
C GLY A 78 5.54 -5.61 -2.19
N SER A 79 6.40 -5.16 -3.12
CA SER A 79 7.12 -6.07 -4.02
C SER A 79 8.14 -6.96 -3.31
N THR A 80 8.72 -6.52 -2.19
CA THR A 80 9.62 -7.33 -1.36
C THR A 80 8.87 -8.46 -0.64
N LEU A 81 7.67 -8.17 -0.15
CA LEU A 81 6.88 -9.12 0.65
C LEU A 81 6.11 -10.12 -0.23
N HIS A 82 5.56 -9.63 -1.35
CA HIS A 82 4.58 -10.39 -2.14
C HIS A 82 5.01 -10.60 -3.60
N GLY A 83 6.19 -10.11 -4.00
CA GLY A 83 6.59 -10.04 -5.40
C GLY A 83 5.70 -9.09 -6.19
N MET A 84 5.63 -9.25 -7.51
CA MET A 84 4.79 -8.41 -8.39
C MET A 84 3.35 -8.94 -8.53
N ALA A 85 2.83 -9.61 -7.50
CA ALA A 85 1.50 -10.19 -7.54
C ALA A 85 0.43 -9.14 -7.16
N PRO A 86 -0.60 -8.88 -7.99
CA PRO A 86 -1.59 -7.82 -7.75
C PRO A 86 -2.28 -7.90 -6.39
N TRP A 87 -2.56 -9.12 -5.92
CA TRP A 87 -3.21 -9.36 -4.63
C TRP A 87 -2.48 -8.69 -3.46
N GLY A 88 -1.14 -8.62 -3.52
CA GLY A 88 -0.32 -7.99 -2.48
C GLY A 88 -0.56 -6.48 -2.41
N PHE A 89 -0.58 -5.84 -3.57
CA PHE A 89 -0.84 -4.40 -3.75
C PHE A 89 -2.26 -3.96 -3.41
N HIS A 90 -3.21 -4.90 -3.41
CA HIS A 90 -4.59 -4.64 -2.98
C HIS A 90 -4.82 -4.85 -1.48
N LEU A 91 -3.88 -5.49 -0.77
CA LEU A 91 -3.97 -5.74 0.69
C LEU A 91 -3.24 -4.70 1.54
N GLU A 92 -2.29 -3.97 0.94
CA GLU A 92 -1.43 -2.99 1.61
C GLU A 92 -2.05 -1.59 1.77
#